data_AF-A0A3D4Z4Z0-F1
#
_entry.id   AF-A0A3D4Z4Z0-F1
#
_cell.length_a   1.000
_cell.length_b   1.000
_cell.length_c   1.000
_cell.angle_alpha   90.00
_cell.angle_beta   90.00
_cell.angle_gamma   90.00
#
_symmetry.space_group_name_H-M   'P 1'
#
loop_
_entity.id
_entity.type
_entity.pdbx_description
1 polymer ?
#
loop_
_entity_poly.entity_id
_entity_poly.type
_entity_poly.pdbx_seq_one_letter_code
_entity_poly.pdbx_strand_id
1 'polypeptide(L)'
;MRNLFLFFLGFIFIFSSLSATAATFTPTNAAQLQADLNTAAANGEVSNTILLAANTVYSTSGNGNSPFLYASPNSSDLIITGAGQGSTLLDGGGISNVMHLSTVDGDIRVSHLTVQNGMTGDAAGISLETGSGELVLEHAELKNNLNGSTGGARIVSLSGNISVNNNVLVGNQGTSTNG
;
A
#
# COMPACT_ATOMS: atom_id res chain seq x y z
N MET A 1 12.43 -50.89 52.97
CA MET A 1 12.93 -49.54 52.63
C MET A 1 12.74 -49.35 51.13
N ARG A 2 11.71 -48.60 50.72
CA ARG A 2 11.30 -48.44 49.31
C ARG A 2 11.01 -46.98 49.06
N ASN A 3 11.94 -46.24 48.45
CA ASN A 3 11.67 -44.91 47.91
C ASN A 3 12.20 -44.86 46.47
N LEU A 4 11.27 -45.02 45.54
CA LEU A 4 11.40 -44.80 44.11
C LEU A 4 11.27 -43.29 43.88
N PHE A 5 12.35 -42.60 43.55
CA PHE A 5 12.33 -41.18 43.19
C PHE A 5 12.21 -41.07 41.66
N LEU A 6 10.98 -40.88 41.18
CA LEU A 6 10.67 -40.48 39.80
C LEU A 6 10.87 -38.97 39.68
N PHE A 7 11.86 -38.54 38.89
CA PHE A 7 11.98 -37.15 38.45
C PHE A 7 11.22 -37.00 37.12
N PHE A 8 10.03 -36.40 37.19
CA PHE A 8 9.23 -36.03 36.03
C PHE A 8 9.67 -34.63 35.58
N LEU A 9 10.45 -34.56 34.49
CA LEU A 9 10.89 -33.30 33.90
C LEU A 9 9.74 -32.73 33.06
N GLY A 10 8.91 -31.88 33.67
CA GLY A 10 7.84 -31.17 32.98
C GLY A 10 8.41 -30.04 32.12
N PHE A 11 8.44 -30.24 30.81
CA PHE A 11 8.74 -29.18 29.84
C PHE A 11 7.49 -28.31 29.66
N ILE A 12 7.44 -27.18 30.36
CA ILE A 12 6.38 -26.18 30.19
C ILE A 12 6.70 -25.41 28.89
N PHE A 13 6.02 -25.77 27.81
CA PHE A 13 5.94 -24.93 26.61
C PHE A 13 5.04 -23.73 26.93
N ILE A 14 5.66 -22.60 27.28
CA ILE A 14 4.97 -21.31 27.33
C ILE A 14 4.77 -20.90 25.87
N PHE A 15 3.61 -21.23 25.30
CA PHE A 15 3.14 -20.59 24.07
C PHE A 15 2.78 -19.15 24.43
N SER A 16 3.77 -18.26 24.37
CA SER A 16 3.54 -16.82 24.29
C SER A 16 2.76 -16.56 23.00
N SER A 17 1.45 -16.38 23.13
CA SER A 17 0.60 -15.90 22.05
C SER A 17 1.13 -14.55 21.58
N LEU A 18 1.92 -14.54 20.51
CA LEU A 18 2.27 -13.33 19.78
C LEU A 18 0.95 -12.70 19.37
N SER A 19 0.59 -11.60 20.03
CA SER A 19 -0.53 -10.78 19.58
C SER A 19 -0.19 -10.31 18.19
N ALA A 20 -1.07 -10.55 17.23
CA ALA A 20 -1.01 -9.92 15.93
C ALA A 20 -0.94 -8.40 16.14
N THR A 21 0.21 -7.81 15.86
CA THR A 21 0.48 -6.39 16.07
C THR A 21 0.17 -5.59 14.79
N ALA A 22 -0.06 -4.30 14.98
CA ALA A 22 -0.34 -3.36 13.90
C ALA A 22 0.62 -2.17 14.02
N ALA A 23 1.17 -1.70 12.89
CA ALA A 23 2.04 -0.52 12.85
C ALA A 23 1.34 0.66 12.18
N THR A 24 1.65 1.87 12.64
CA THR A 24 1.14 3.13 12.08
C THR A 24 2.28 4.09 11.79
N PHE A 25 2.24 4.68 10.60
CA PHE A 25 3.26 5.60 10.09
C PHE A 25 2.61 6.92 9.68
N THR A 26 3.33 8.02 9.86
CA THR A 26 2.84 9.40 9.61
C THR A 26 3.89 10.21 8.84
N PRO A 27 4.19 9.84 7.58
CA PRO A 27 5.24 10.49 6.82
C PRO A 27 4.92 11.96 6.57
N THR A 28 5.90 12.84 6.72
CA THR A 28 5.75 14.29 6.52
C THR A 28 6.28 14.77 5.17
N ASN A 29 6.94 13.88 4.42
CA ASN A 29 7.51 14.17 3.10
C ASN A 29 7.63 12.88 2.26
N ALA A 30 7.96 13.03 0.99
CA ALA A 30 8.08 11.92 0.03
C ALA A 30 9.13 10.87 0.44
N ALA A 31 10.33 11.29 0.88
CA ALA A 31 11.37 10.36 1.27
C ALA A 31 10.96 9.51 2.49
N GLN A 32 10.30 10.15 3.48
CA GLN A 32 9.76 9.44 4.64
C GLN A 32 8.64 8.49 4.24
N LEU A 33 7.76 8.88 3.31
CA LEU A 33 6.71 7.99 2.80
C LEU A 33 7.32 6.71 2.23
N GLN A 34 8.34 6.81 1.37
CA GLN A 34 8.99 5.61 0.84
C GLN A 34 9.68 4.78 1.95
N ALA A 35 10.33 5.42 2.92
CA ALA A 35 10.96 4.72 4.04
C ALA A 35 9.95 3.98 4.92
N ASP A 36 8.77 4.58 5.14
CA ASP A 36 7.69 4.00 5.92
C ASP A 36 7.06 2.80 5.18
N LEU A 37 6.86 2.91 3.85
CA LEU A 37 6.39 1.79 3.02
C LEU A 37 7.38 0.60 3.04
N ASN A 38 8.69 0.88 2.96
CA ASN A 38 9.72 -0.16 3.07
C ASN A 38 9.70 -0.83 4.44
N THR A 39 9.48 -0.05 5.50
CA THR A 39 9.38 -0.56 6.86
C THR A 39 8.13 -1.42 7.04
N ALA A 40 6.98 -0.94 6.59
CA ALA A 40 5.71 -1.66 6.62
C ALA A 40 5.78 -3.01 5.88
N ALA A 41 6.50 -3.07 4.75
CA ALA A 41 6.67 -4.31 3.98
C ALA A 41 7.56 -5.35 4.68
N ALA A 42 8.44 -4.92 5.59
CA ALA A 42 9.50 -5.76 6.17
C ALA A 42 9.38 -5.99 7.68
N ASN A 43 8.50 -5.29 8.40
CA ASN A 43 8.40 -5.34 9.85
C ASN A 43 7.75 -6.63 10.41
N GLY A 44 7.14 -7.46 9.56
CA GLY A 44 6.47 -8.70 9.97
C GLY A 44 5.12 -8.48 10.66
N GLU A 45 4.61 -7.24 10.63
CA GLU A 45 3.30 -6.88 11.17
C GLU A 45 2.19 -7.41 10.27
N VAL A 46 1.07 -7.84 10.86
CA VAL A 46 -0.06 -8.35 10.06
C VAL A 46 -0.88 -7.22 9.44
N SER A 47 -0.80 -6.00 10.00
CA SER A 47 -1.53 -4.83 9.52
C SER A 47 -0.71 -3.57 9.66
N ASN A 48 -0.64 -2.79 8.59
CA ASN A 48 0.10 -1.54 8.52
C ASN A 48 -0.80 -0.40 8.06
N THR A 49 -0.69 0.75 8.72
CA THR A 49 -1.43 1.97 8.33
C THR A 49 -0.47 3.12 8.05
N ILE A 50 -0.58 3.72 6.87
CA ILE A 50 0.10 4.96 6.48
C ILE A 50 -0.92 6.10 6.49
N LEU A 51 -0.74 7.04 7.41
CA LEU A 51 -1.56 8.24 7.53
C LEU A 51 -0.84 9.42 6.87
N LEU A 52 -1.29 9.81 5.68
CA LEU A 52 -0.72 10.91 4.94
C LEU A 52 -1.26 12.25 5.47
N ALA A 53 -0.37 13.23 5.57
CA ALA A 53 -0.69 14.54 6.12
C ALA A 53 -1.61 15.34 5.19
N ALA A 54 -2.44 16.18 5.79
CA ALA A 54 -3.23 17.19 5.09
C ALA A 54 -2.33 18.26 4.45
N ASN A 55 -2.82 18.88 3.39
CA ASN A 55 -2.17 19.99 2.66
C ASN A 55 -0.71 19.69 2.29
N THR A 56 -0.45 18.44 1.89
CA THR A 56 0.91 17.93 1.64
C THR A 56 0.98 17.31 0.26
N VAL A 57 2.09 17.61 -0.45
CA VAL A 57 2.43 16.99 -1.73
C VAL A 57 3.59 16.03 -1.53
N TYR A 58 3.33 14.75 -1.75
CA TYR A 58 4.34 13.70 -1.83
C TYR A 58 4.67 13.49 -3.30
N SER A 59 5.68 14.21 -3.80
CA SER A 59 6.13 14.09 -5.18
C SER A 59 7.20 13.02 -5.33
N THR A 60 7.15 12.24 -6.41
CA THR A 60 8.19 11.26 -6.78
C THR A 60 9.56 11.92 -6.97
N SER A 61 9.62 13.23 -7.28
CA SER A 61 10.88 14.00 -7.27
C SER A 61 11.59 13.97 -5.90
N GLY A 62 10.82 14.04 -4.81
CA GLY A 62 11.32 13.85 -3.45
C GLY A 62 11.65 12.39 -3.09
N ASN A 63 11.37 11.46 -4.01
CA ASN A 63 11.72 10.05 -3.97
C ASN A 63 12.70 9.67 -5.12
N GLY A 64 13.54 10.61 -5.56
CA GLY A 64 14.53 10.36 -6.61
C GLY A 64 13.93 10.08 -7.99
N ASN A 65 12.79 10.71 -8.32
CA ASN A 65 12.01 10.48 -9.54
C ASN A 65 11.56 9.03 -9.71
N SER A 66 11.37 8.31 -8.61
CA SER A 66 10.89 6.93 -8.58
C SER A 66 9.49 6.84 -7.98
N PRO A 67 8.65 5.89 -8.43
CA PRO A 67 7.34 5.65 -7.83
C PRO A 67 7.44 5.31 -6.35
N PHE A 68 6.37 5.54 -5.60
CA PHE A 68 6.23 5.02 -4.24
C PHE A 68 5.95 3.52 -4.30
N LEU A 69 6.84 2.71 -3.73
CA LEU A 69 6.78 1.26 -3.81
C LEU A 69 6.48 0.64 -2.45
N TYR A 70 5.48 -0.24 -2.42
CA TYR A 70 5.29 -1.23 -1.37
C TYR A 70 5.20 -2.60 -2.03
N ALA A 71 6.07 -3.52 -1.59
CA ALA A 71 6.09 -4.88 -2.08
C ALA A 71 6.32 -5.80 -0.89
N SER A 72 5.22 -6.26 -0.27
CA SER A 72 5.29 -7.19 0.86
C SER A 72 5.36 -8.63 0.35
N PRO A 73 6.40 -9.41 0.72
CA PRO A 73 6.43 -10.84 0.48
C PRO A 73 5.54 -11.62 1.46
N ASN A 74 4.97 -10.94 2.46
CA ASN A 74 4.14 -11.51 3.51
C ASN A 74 2.66 -11.20 3.26
N SER A 75 1.77 -12.00 3.84
CA SER A 75 0.31 -11.78 3.88
C SER A 75 -0.06 -10.68 4.89
N SER A 76 0.43 -9.46 4.65
CA SER A 76 0.24 -8.29 5.52
C SER A 76 -0.69 -7.27 4.88
N ASP A 77 -1.64 -6.78 5.66
CA ASP A 77 -2.56 -5.73 5.23
C ASP A 77 -1.86 -4.37 5.18
N LEU A 78 -2.26 -3.54 4.22
CA LEU A 78 -1.83 -2.17 4.09
C LEU A 78 -3.04 -1.24 3.92
N ILE A 79 -3.12 -0.24 4.79
CA ILE A 79 -4.07 0.87 4.68
C ILE A 79 -3.26 2.14 4.42
N ILE A 80 -3.56 2.85 3.34
CA ILE A 80 -3.05 4.19 3.07
C ILE A 80 -4.23 5.14 3.01
N THR A 81 -4.22 6.19 3.82
CA THR A 81 -5.29 7.19 3.78
C THR A 81 -4.73 8.60 3.89
N GLY A 82 -5.27 9.50 3.08
CA GLY A 82 -4.99 10.93 3.16
C GLY A 82 -6.07 11.70 3.90
N ALA A 83 -5.93 13.03 3.90
CA ALA A 83 -6.88 13.94 4.52
C ALA A 83 -8.02 14.40 3.58
N GLY A 84 -8.05 13.92 2.34
CA GLY A 84 -9.07 14.23 1.34
C GLY A 84 -8.50 14.63 -0.02
N GLN A 85 -9.36 14.55 -1.04
CA GLN A 85 -9.08 15.01 -2.40
C GLN A 85 -8.64 16.48 -2.39
N GLY A 86 -7.55 16.79 -3.09
CA GLY A 86 -6.96 18.13 -3.15
C GLY A 86 -6.22 18.57 -1.87
N SER A 87 -6.27 17.82 -0.76
CA SER A 87 -5.50 18.11 0.45
C SER A 87 -4.24 17.25 0.54
N THR A 88 -4.37 15.94 0.34
CA THR A 88 -3.23 15.02 0.25
C THR A 88 -2.99 14.66 -1.20
N LEU A 89 -1.81 15.00 -1.74
CA LEU A 89 -1.47 14.77 -3.14
C LEU A 89 -0.29 13.81 -3.24
N LEU A 90 -0.45 12.75 -4.02
CA LEU A 90 0.63 11.92 -4.53
C LEU A 90 0.89 12.33 -5.98
N ASP A 91 2.09 12.80 -6.30
CA ASP A 91 2.40 13.46 -7.57
C ASP A 91 3.59 12.83 -8.31
N GLY A 92 3.35 12.30 -9.52
CA GLY A 92 4.37 11.67 -10.36
C GLY A 92 5.28 12.64 -11.12
N GLY A 93 5.01 13.94 -11.06
CA GLY A 93 5.83 15.01 -11.65
C GLY A 93 5.89 15.00 -13.19
N GLY A 94 5.08 14.19 -13.86
CA GLY A 94 5.15 13.95 -15.30
C GLY A 94 6.38 13.13 -15.72
N ILE A 95 6.96 12.35 -14.80
CA ILE A 95 8.20 11.59 -15.07
C ILE A 95 7.99 10.10 -14.82
N SER A 96 7.52 9.74 -13.63
CA SER A 96 7.35 8.35 -13.21
C SER A 96 5.89 8.05 -12.92
N ASN A 97 5.56 6.77 -12.78
CA ASN A 97 4.27 6.41 -12.22
C ASN A 97 4.24 6.86 -10.75
N VAL A 98 3.05 7.04 -10.19
CA VAL A 98 2.94 7.60 -8.84
C VAL A 98 3.20 6.54 -7.78
N MET A 99 2.49 5.41 -7.84
CA MET A 99 2.52 4.42 -6.77
C MET A 99 2.28 2.99 -7.27
N HIS A 100 2.98 2.03 -6.69
CA HIS A 100 2.76 0.59 -6.88
C HIS A 100 2.74 -0.09 -5.51
N LEU A 101 1.61 -0.71 -5.17
CA LEU A 101 1.41 -1.46 -3.94
C LEU A 101 1.10 -2.92 -4.26
N SER A 102 1.89 -3.83 -3.73
CA SER A 102 1.68 -5.27 -3.91
C SER A 102 1.91 -6.07 -2.62
N THR A 103 1.15 -7.14 -2.48
CA THR A 103 1.25 -8.11 -1.38
C THR A 103 0.89 -9.50 -1.90
N VAL A 104 1.29 -10.56 -1.18
CA VAL A 104 0.98 -11.94 -1.59
C VAL A 104 -0.49 -12.25 -1.34
N ASP A 105 -0.97 -12.07 -0.11
CA ASP A 105 -2.36 -12.41 0.28
C ASP A 105 -2.99 -11.41 1.27
N GLY A 106 -2.36 -10.25 1.51
CA GLY A 106 -2.92 -9.21 2.36
C GLY A 106 -3.93 -8.31 1.64
N ASP A 107 -4.73 -7.60 2.42
CA ASP A 107 -5.59 -6.56 1.90
C ASP A 107 -4.81 -5.27 1.60
N ILE A 108 -5.19 -4.53 0.57
CA ILE A 108 -4.66 -3.19 0.31
C ILE A 108 -5.82 -2.22 0.14
N ARG A 109 -5.85 -1.18 0.98
CA ARG A 109 -6.87 -0.12 0.95
C ARG A 109 -6.22 1.24 0.78
N VAL A 110 -6.65 1.98 -0.23
CA VAL A 110 -6.17 3.35 -0.51
C VAL A 110 -7.36 4.30 -0.56
N SER A 111 -7.31 5.36 0.24
CA SER A 111 -8.43 6.30 0.29
C SER A 111 -8.07 7.76 0.57
N HIS A 112 -9.02 8.66 0.29
CA HIS A 112 -9.00 10.07 0.69
C HIS A 112 -7.76 10.85 0.24
N LEU A 113 -7.36 10.71 -1.02
CA LEU A 113 -6.20 11.42 -1.58
C LEU A 113 -6.39 11.73 -3.06
N THR A 114 -5.50 12.56 -3.60
CA THR A 114 -5.37 12.79 -5.04
C THR A 114 -4.10 12.12 -5.56
N VAL A 115 -4.21 11.35 -6.66
CA VAL A 115 -3.10 10.78 -7.42
C VAL A 115 -3.02 11.50 -8.76
N GLN A 116 -1.90 12.16 -9.04
CA GLN A 116 -1.80 13.00 -10.23
C GLN A 116 -0.45 13.02 -10.92
N ASN A 117 -0.48 13.46 -12.17
CA ASN A 117 0.70 13.70 -13.02
C ASN A 117 1.64 12.50 -13.08
N GLY A 118 1.11 11.29 -12.96
CA GLY A 118 1.84 10.07 -13.19
C GLY A 118 2.15 9.88 -14.68
N MET A 119 3.29 9.26 -14.98
CA MET A 119 3.66 8.86 -16.34
C MET A 119 4.28 7.47 -16.39
N THR A 120 4.12 6.75 -17.51
CA THR A 120 4.73 5.42 -17.73
C THR A 120 4.21 4.32 -16.78
N GLY A 121 4.80 3.12 -16.81
CA GLY A 121 4.41 1.98 -15.97
C GLY A 121 3.11 1.29 -16.41
N ASP A 122 2.73 0.23 -15.70
CA ASP A 122 1.48 -0.48 -15.96
C ASP A 122 0.25 0.37 -15.62
N ALA A 123 0.37 1.21 -14.59
CA ALA A 123 -0.51 2.33 -14.33
C ALA A 123 0.33 3.58 -14.13
N ALA A 124 0.01 4.65 -14.84
CA ALA A 124 0.66 5.94 -14.63
C ALA A 124 0.31 6.51 -13.24
N GLY A 125 -0.94 6.41 -12.81
CA GLY A 125 -1.33 6.76 -11.44
C GLY A 125 -0.91 5.68 -10.43
N ILE A 126 -1.82 4.77 -10.12
CA ILE A 126 -1.64 3.77 -9.04
C ILE A 126 -1.82 2.33 -9.52
N SER A 127 -0.93 1.42 -9.12
CA SER A 127 -1.10 -0.03 -9.27
C SER A 127 -1.35 -0.66 -7.91
N LEU A 128 -2.41 -1.47 -7.79
CA LEU A 128 -2.75 -2.26 -6.60
C LEU A 128 -2.80 -3.74 -6.98
N GLU A 129 -2.03 -4.58 -6.29
CA GLU A 129 -1.90 -6.00 -6.65
C GLU A 129 -1.93 -6.90 -5.41
N THR A 130 -2.71 -7.97 -5.47
CA THR A 130 -2.71 -9.03 -4.45
C THR A 130 -3.02 -10.39 -5.08
N GLY A 131 -2.59 -11.46 -4.42
CA GLY A 131 -3.02 -12.82 -4.76
C GLY A 131 -4.46 -13.05 -4.34
N SER A 132 -4.75 -13.00 -3.04
CA SER A 132 -6.07 -13.37 -2.51
C SER A 132 -6.74 -12.36 -1.57
N GLY A 133 -6.09 -11.25 -1.23
CA GLY A 133 -6.67 -10.21 -0.36
C GLY A 133 -7.69 -9.30 -1.07
N GLU A 134 -8.38 -8.48 -0.29
CA GLU A 134 -9.25 -7.43 -0.82
C GLU A 134 -8.45 -6.20 -1.26
N LEU A 135 -8.75 -5.69 -2.45
CA LEU A 135 -8.22 -4.41 -2.94
C LEU A 135 -9.33 -3.36 -2.94
N VAL A 136 -9.11 -2.26 -2.21
CA VAL A 136 -10.05 -1.14 -2.13
C VAL A 136 -9.37 0.14 -2.58
N LEU A 137 -9.98 0.82 -3.55
CA LEU A 137 -9.68 2.21 -3.89
C LEU A 137 -10.95 3.02 -3.71
N GLU A 138 -10.95 3.97 -2.77
CA GLU A 138 -12.15 4.73 -2.50
C GLU A 138 -11.91 6.20 -2.12
N HIS A 139 -12.89 7.05 -2.42
CA HIS A 139 -12.84 8.47 -2.08
C HIS A 139 -11.58 9.18 -2.60
N ALA A 140 -10.99 8.69 -3.69
CA ALA A 140 -9.79 9.24 -4.29
C ALA A 140 -10.09 10.02 -5.58
N GLU A 141 -9.22 10.97 -5.91
CA GLU A 141 -9.20 11.64 -7.21
C GLU A 141 -7.97 11.20 -7.99
N LEU A 142 -8.16 10.59 -9.15
CA LEU A 142 -7.07 10.23 -10.05
C LEU A 142 -7.14 11.16 -11.25
N LYS A 143 -6.13 12.02 -11.42
CA LYS A 143 -6.16 13.01 -12.50
C LYS A 143 -4.86 13.21 -13.25
N ASN A 144 -4.98 13.48 -14.55
CA ASN A 144 -3.85 13.83 -15.40
C ASN A 144 -2.70 12.81 -15.34
N ASN A 145 -3.03 11.54 -15.17
CA ASN A 145 -2.06 10.45 -15.23
C ASN A 145 -2.05 9.88 -16.67
N LEU A 146 -0.90 9.97 -17.34
CA LEU A 146 -0.78 9.85 -18.79
C LEU A 146 0.26 8.81 -19.18
N ASN A 147 0.19 8.29 -20.40
CA ASN A 147 1.27 7.50 -21.03
C ASN A 147 1.68 6.18 -20.32
N GLY A 148 0.98 5.76 -19.27
CA GLY A 148 1.08 4.38 -18.75
C GLY A 148 0.31 3.41 -19.66
N SER A 149 0.43 2.10 -19.41
CA SER A 149 -0.46 1.12 -20.06
C SER A 149 -1.92 1.49 -19.74
N THR A 150 -2.20 1.72 -18.46
CA THR A 150 -3.41 2.40 -17.98
C THR A 150 -3.06 3.80 -17.45
N GLY A 151 -3.88 4.80 -17.74
CA GLY A 151 -3.67 6.17 -17.24
C GLY A 151 -3.91 6.27 -15.73
N GLY A 152 -5.12 5.95 -15.27
CA GLY A 152 -5.55 6.15 -13.89
C GLY A 152 -5.02 5.10 -12.91
N ALA A 153 -5.74 3.99 -12.80
CA ALA A 153 -5.40 2.90 -11.88
C ALA A 153 -5.37 1.56 -12.61
N ARG A 154 -4.50 0.65 -12.15
CA ARG A 154 -4.57 -0.78 -12.45
C ARG A 154 -4.74 -1.52 -11.14
N ILE A 155 -5.78 -2.34 -11.04
CA ILE A 155 -6.13 -3.07 -9.82
C ILE A 155 -6.30 -4.53 -10.18
N VAL A 156 -5.45 -5.40 -9.63
CA VAL A 156 -5.40 -6.82 -9.98
C VAL A 156 -5.40 -7.68 -8.74
N SER A 157 -6.43 -8.53 -8.62
CA SER A 157 -6.52 -9.57 -7.61
C SER A 157 -6.70 -10.91 -8.31
N LEU A 158 -5.97 -11.95 -7.90
CA LEU A 158 -6.11 -13.28 -8.52
C LEU A 158 -7.38 -13.99 -8.05
N SER A 159 -7.72 -13.87 -6.77
CA SER A 159 -8.89 -14.53 -6.18
C SER A 159 -9.65 -13.71 -5.13
N GLY A 160 -9.09 -12.60 -4.65
CA GLY A 160 -9.75 -11.70 -3.70
C GLY A 160 -10.66 -10.65 -4.37
N ASN A 161 -11.45 -9.95 -3.57
CA ASN A 161 -12.40 -8.96 -4.07
C ASN A 161 -11.72 -7.64 -4.47
N ILE A 162 -12.30 -6.96 -5.45
CA ILE A 162 -11.90 -5.61 -5.86
C ILE A 162 -13.09 -4.67 -5.65
N SER A 163 -12.85 -3.56 -4.94
CA SER A 163 -13.83 -2.54 -4.62
C SER A 163 -13.33 -1.17 -5.05
N VAL A 164 -14.07 -0.49 -5.93
CA VAL A 164 -13.71 0.83 -6.48
C VAL A 164 -14.89 1.77 -6.31
N ASN A 165 -14.90 2.54 -5.23
CA ASN A 165 -16.09 3.31 -4.81
C ASN A 165 -15.81 4.79 -4.65
N ASN A 166 -16.74 5.64 -5.07
CA ASN A 166 -16.71 7.08 -4.78
C ASN A 166 -15.41 7.79 -5.24
N ASN A 167 -14.85 7.35 -6.36
CA ASN A 167 -13.64 7.96 -6.95
C ASN A 167 -13.99 8.94 -8.07
N VAL A 168 -13.11 9.92 -8.28
CA VAL A 168 -13.15 10.85 -9.41
C VAL A 168 -12.00 10.52 -10.35
N LEU A 169 -12.30 10.25 -11.62
CA LEU A 169 -11.30 10.00 -12.65
C LEU A 169 -11.43 11.07 -13.73
N VAL A 170 -10.38 11.87 -13.94
CA VAL A 170 -10.43 13.00 -14.89
C VAL A 170 -9.10 13.20 -15.62
N GLY A 171 -9.16 13.31 -16.95
CA GLY A 171 -7.96 13.61 -17.74
C GLY A 171 -6.88 12.53 -17.73
N ASN A 172 -7.21 11.28 -17.36
CA ASN A 172 -6.26 10.17 -17.42
C ASN A 172 -6.22 9.56 -18.84
N GLN A 173 -5.05 9.16 -19.30
CA GLN A 173 -4.85 8.55 -20.62
C GLN A 173 -3.89 7.37 -20.54
N GLY A 174 -4.38 6.17 -20.84
CA GLY A 174 -3.54 4.99 -21.07
C GLY A 174 -3.13 4.87 -22.54
N THR A 175 -2.10 4.08 -22.80
CA THR A 175 -1.64 3.72 -24.15
C THR A 175 -2.14 2.33 -24.59
N SER A 176 -2.55 1.50 -23.63
CA SER A 176 -3.20 0.21 -23.89
C SER A 176 -4.66 0.42 -24.28
N THR A 177 -5.14 -0.35 -25.26
CA THR A 177 -6.56 -0.47 -25.57
C THR A 177 -7.29 -1.48 -24.67
N ASN A 178 -6.54 -2.25 -23.88
CA ASN A 178 -7.06 -3.15 -22.85
C ASN A 178 -6.84 -2.45 -21.51
N GLY A 179 -7.84 -1.72 -21.02
CA GLY A 179 -7.79 -0.97 -19.77
C GLY A 179 -9.16 -0.93 -19.12
#